data_AF-A0A2V7GHQ0-F1
#
_entry.id   AF-A0A2V7GHQ0-F1
#
_cell.length_a   1.000
_cell.length_b   1.000
_cell.length_c   1.000
_cell.angle_alpha   90.00
_cell.angle_beta   90.00
_cell.angle_gamma   90.00
#
_symmetry.space_group_name_H-M   'P 1'
#
loop_
_entity.id
_entity.type
_entity.pdbx_description
1 polymer ?
#
loop_
_entity_poly.entity_id
_entity_poly.type
_entity_poly.pdbx_seq_one_letter_code
_entity_poly.pdbx_strand_id
1 'polypeptide(L)'
;MTEAAVALEQLWSVAGGDPGALEQITLTGADPLLPTDFKIGTAASAVIGAGALAAAELWRHRTARGQSVSVDMRAAVAAFRSERYLRVDGQVPPDPRGEIFGFYRAGDGRWIQLHGAMPHHRDGITSLLGCESTRAAAAAAVEKSEAGQLEDALAAAGLPAGMVRSRAEWWEHAQGQALAALPLLEIVRIGDARPEPAGDGLRPLGGVRVLDLTRVIAGPVCGRTLASYGAEVLLVTAPHLPNMPRLVMDTGLGKLSASLDLRKADDAETLRQLIRGADVFCQSYRPGALARHGLSPEEVARLRPGIVYLAAFGALIALGRRAREGGSYLVRVSLAQTGRWVDALGRVEGRRTPDLTLLAVDDLLAETDTPFGRLRHVAPPARLSETPAFWSRPAVPPGTHAPAWAV
;
A
#
# COMPACT_ATOMS: atom_id res chain seq x y z
N MET A 1 6.14 -23.77 -14.45
CA MET A 1 5.99 -22.70 -13.45
C MET A 1 4.52 -22.31 -13.38
N THR A 2 3.99 -21.99 -12.20
CA THR A 2 2.61 -21.47 -12.05
C THR A 2 2.53 -20.04 -12.61
N GLU A 3 1.33 -19.56 -12.94
CA GLU A 3 1.14 -18.18 -13.41
C GLU A 3 1.64 -17.14 -12.40
N ALA A 4 1.44 -17.41 -11.10
CA ALA A 4 1.94 -16.58 -10.01
C ALA A 4 3.47 -16.55 -9.96
N ALA A 5 4.16 -17.66 -10.26
CA ALA A 5 5.61 -17.70 -10.33
C ALA A 5 6.15 -16.87 -11.50
N VAL A 6 5.50 -16.90 -12.67
CA VAL A 6 5.85 -16.05 -13.82
C VAL A 6 5.65 -14.57 -13.48
N ALA A 7 4.53 -14.23 -12.84
CA ALA A 7 4.25 -12.86 -12.40
C ALA A 7 5.27 -12.37 -11.35
N LEU A 8 5.68 -13.25 -10.43
CA LEU A 8 6.75 -12.97 -9.46
C LEU A 8 8.10 -12.72 -10.16
N GLU A 9 8.49 -13.59 -11.09
CA GLU A 9 9.74 -13.46 -11.86
C GLU A 9 9.82 -12.10 -12.57
N GLN A 10 8.71 -11.64 -13.17
CA GLN A 10 8.63 -10.31 -13.77
C GLN A 10 8.90 -9.19 -12.75
N LEU A 11 8.22 -9.20 -11.59
CA LEU A 11 8.42 -8.19 -10.54
C LEU A 11 9.86 -8.22 -10.01
N TRP A 12 10.39 -9.43 -9.80
CA TRP A 12 11.72 -9.67 -9.28
C TRP A 12 12.80 -9.16 -10.25
N SER A 13 12.66 -9.47 -11.53
CA SER A 13 13.55 -9.00 -12.59
C SER A 13 13.51 -7.47 -12.74
N VAL A 14 12.33 -6.85 -12.71
CA VAL A 14 12.19 -5.38 -12.79
C VAL A 14 12.89 -4.70 -11.62
N ALA A 15 12.85 -5.31 -10.43
CA ALA A 15 13.57 -4.80 -9.27
C ALA A 15 15.08 -5.12 -9.28
N GLY A 16 15.59 -5.88 -10.26
CA GLY A 16 16.98 -6.32 -10.31
C GLY A 16 17.34 -7.29 -9.18
N GLY A 17 16.41 -8.17 -8.80
CA GLY A 17 16.66 -9.25 -7.84
C GLY A 17 17.50 -10.38 -8.45
N ASP A 18 18.21 -11.12 -7.59
CA ASP A 18 19.01 -12.29 -7.98
C ASP A 18 18.08 -13.43 -8.47
N PRO A 19 18.18 -13.88 -9.74
CA PRO A 19 17.36 -14.96 -10.25
C PRO A 19 17.43 -16.25 -9.42
N GLY A 20 18.59 -16.56 -8.81
CA GLY A 20 18.76 -17.75 -7.98
C GLY A 20 17.91 -17.74 -6.70
N ALA A 21 17.49 -16.56 -6.22
CA ALA A 21 16.61 -16.45 -5.07
C ALA A 21 15.22 -17.03 -5.34
N LEU A 22 14.76 -17.09 -6.60
CA LEU A 22 13.45 -17.61 -6.96
C LEU A 22 13.30 -19.11 -6.64
N GLU A 23 14.40 -19.85 -6.47
CA GLU A 23 14.38 -21.24 -6.03
C GLU A 23 13.95 -21.41 -4.56
N GLN A 24 14.01 -20.34 -3.76
CA GLN A 24 13.68 -20.36 -2.34
C GLN A 24 12.21 -20.12 -2.04
N ILE A 25 11.37 -19.90 -3.07
CA ILE A 25 9.97 -19.54 -2.89
C ILE A 25 9.01 -20.51 -3.59
N THR A 26 7.95 -20.88 -2.89
CA THR A 26 6.84 -21.68 -3.42
C THR A 26 5.53 -20.90 -3.34
N LEU A 27 4.84 -20.77 -4.48
CA LEU A 27 3.52 -20.14 -4.58
C LEU A 27 2.47 -21.21 -4.90
N THR A 28 1.44 -21.37 -4.07
CA THR A 28 0.40 -22.41 -4.22
C THR A 28 -0.97 -21.79 -4.49
N GLY A 29 -1.86 -22.58 -5.11
CA GLY A 29 -3.21 -22.16 -5.47
C GLY A 29 -3.32 -21.67 -6.92
N ALA A 30 -4.55 -21.37 -7.35
CA ALA A 30 -4.87 -20.92 -8.69
C ALA A 30 -6.09 -19.98 -8.69
N ASP A 31 -6.12 -19.04 -9.63
CA ASP A 31 -7.31 -18.24 -9.92
C ASP A 31 -8.38 -19.10 -10.62
N PRO A 32 -9.68 -18.73 -10.53
CA PRO A 32 -10.23 -17.57 -9.81
C PRO A 32 -10.60 -17.87 -8.35
N LEU A 33 -10.39 -16.90 -7.47
CA LEU A 33 -10.87 -16.93 -6.06
C LEU A 33 -11.88 -15.82 -5.73
N LEU A 34 -12.20 -14.97 -6.70
CA LEU A 34 -13.06 -13.80 -6.54
C LEU A 34 -14.01 -13.67 -7.75
N PRO A 35 -15.18 -13.02 -7.59
CA PRO A 35 -16.16 -12.78 -8.66
C PRO A 35 -15.66 -11.73 -9.68
N THR A 36 -14.58 -12.02 -10.40
CA THR A 36 -13.91 -11.09 -11.31
C THR A 36 -13.14 -11.83 -12.40
N ASP A 37 -13.06 -11.26 -13.60
CA ASP A 37 -12.28 -11.85 -14.69
C ASP A 37 -10.78 -11.55 -14.60
N PHE A 38 -10.35 -10.76 -13.61
CA PHE A 38 -8.94 -10.45 -13.39
C PHE A 38 -8.28 -11.52 -12.52
N LYS A 39 -7.02 -11.84 -12.82
CA LYS A 39 -6.18 -12.77 -12.04
C LYS A 39 -5.66 -12.15 -10.75
N ILE A 40 -6.57 -11.82 -9.84
CA ILE A 40 -6.24 -11.14 -8.57
C ILE A 40 -5.42 -12.05 -7.65
N GLY A 41 -5.68 -13.35 -7.63
CA GLY A 41 -4.90 -14.30 -6.84
C GLY A 41 -3.45 -14.37 -7.31
N THR A 42 -3.24 -14.45 -8.62
CA THR A 42 -1.91 -14.39 -9.26
C THR A 42 -1.16 -13.12 -8.88
N ALA A 43 -1.81 -11.95 -9.01
CA ALA A 43 -1.22 -10.67 -8.65
C ALA A 43 -0.87 -10.58 -7.16
N ALA A 44 -1.79 -11.03 -6.29
CA ALA A 44 -1.60 -11.01 -4.84
C ALA A 44 -0.44 -11.91 -4.39
N SER A 45 -0.41 -13.15 -4.86
CA SER A 45 0.67 -14.10 -4.56
C SER A 45 2.03 -13.61 -5.03
N ALA A 46 2.10 -13.04 -6.24
CA ALA A 46 3.35 -12.52 -6.79
C ALA A 46 3.90 -11.33 -5.98
N VAL A 47 3.04 -10.34 -5.65
CA VAL A 47 3.47 -9.14 -4.91
C VAL A 47 3.87 -9.47 -3.47
N ILE A 48 3.08 -10.30 -2.77
CA ILE A 48 3.40 -10.74 -1.41
C ILE A 48 4.65 -11.62 -1.40
N GLY A 49 4.76 -12.53 -2.37
CA GLY A 49 5.92 -13.39 -2.56
C GLY A 49 7.20 -12.59 -2.79
N ALA A 50 7.15 -11.56 -3.64
CA ALA A 50 8.29 -10.68 -3.91
C ALA A 50 8.78 -9.97 -2.64
N GLY A 51 7.86 -9.45 -1.82
CA GLY A 51 8.20 -8.84 -0.52
C GLY A 51 8.81 -9.85 0.46
N ALA A 52 8.22 -11.04 0.57
CA ALA A 52 8.70 -12.09 1.47
C ALA A 52 10.07 -12.63 1.06
N LEU A 53 10.28 -12.84 -0.24
CA LEU A 53 11.57 -13.26 -0.77
C LEU A 53 12.63 -12.19 -0.56
N ALA A 54 12.33 -10.92 -0.81
CA ALA A 54 13.28 -9.83 -0.54
C ALA A 54 13.67 -9.74 0.95
N ALA A 55 12.73 -9.98 1.87
CA ALA A 55 13.05 -10.08 3.29
C ALA A 55 13.96 -11.30 3.60
N ALA A 56 13.66 -12.47 3.05
CA ALA A 56 14.51 -13.66 3.20
C ALA A 56 15.93 -13.45 2.67
N GLU A 57 16.08 -12.72 1.56
CA GLU A 57 17.37 -12.36 0.98
C GLU A 57 18.17 -11.41 1.87
N LEU A 58 17.53 -10.39 2.44
CA LEU A 58 18.18 -9.52 3.44
C LEU A 58 18.67 -10.31 4.65
N TRP A 59 17.85 -11.25 5.13
CA TRP A 59 18.23 -12.14 6.22
C TRP A 59 19.45 -13.01 5.86
N ARG A 60 19.44 -13.62 4.68
CA ARG A 60 20.56 -14.42 4.16
C ARG A 60 21.83 -13.61 4.04
N HIS A 61 21.75 -12.39 3.51
CA HIS A 61 22.92 -11.50 3.41
C HIS A 61 23.50 -11.12 4.77
N ARG A 62 22.65 -10.89 5.77
CA ARG A 62 23.09 -10.47 7.11
C ARG A 62 23.64 -11.61 7.96
N THR A 63 23.12 -12.83 7.77
CA THR A 63 23.37 -13.95 8.69
C THR A 63 24.06 -15.16 8.03
N ALA A 64 24.23 -15.14 6.71
CA ALA A 64 24.59 -16.30 5.89
C ALA A 64 23.61 -17.49 6.00
N ARG A 65 22.45 -17.32 6.66
CA ARG A 65 21.42 -18.37 6.79
C ARG A 65 20.30 -18.13 5.79
N GLY A 66 20.13 -19.07 4.86
CA GLY A 66 18.96 -19.09 3.97
C GLY A 66 17.68 -19.50 4.71
N GLN A 67 16.54 -19.24 4.10
CA GLN A 67 15.25 -19.74 4.55
C GLN A 67 14.29 -19.88 3.36
N SER A 68 13.38 -20.84 3.44
CA SER A 68 12.36 -21.00 2.41
C SER A 68 11.17 -20.08 2.68
N VAL A 69 10.53 -19.66 1.59
CA VAL A 69 9.36 -18.80 1.57
C VAL A 69 8.20 -19.55 0.94
N SER A 70 7.01 -19.44 1.53
CA SER A 70 5.79 -19.89 0.86
C SER A 70 4.65 -18.91 1.01
N VAL A 71 3.81 -18.84 -0.03
CA VAL A 71 2.59 -18.04 -0.05
C VAL A 71 1.47 -18.87 -0.64
N ASP A 72 0.42 -19.06 0.15
CA ASP A 72 -0.84 -19.62 -0.31
C ASP A 72 -1.71 -18.52 -0.95
N MET A 73 -2.24 -18.79 -2.15
CA MET A 73 -3.01 -17.79 -2.89
C MET A 73 -4.29 -17.36 -2.17
N ARG A 74 -4.96 -18.24 -1.42
CA ARG A 74 -6.15 -17.87 -0.64
C ARG A 74 -5.78 -16.93 0.49
N ALA A 75 -4.66 -17.17 1.18
CA ALA A 75 -4.10 -16.23 2.16
C ALA A 75 -3.71 -14.88 1.53
N ALA A 76 -3.09 -14.90 0.34
CA ALA A 76 -2.71 -13.70 -0.39
C ALA A 76 -3.93 -12.85 -0.79
N VAL A 77 -4.96 -13.49 -1.35
CA VAL A 77 -6.23 -12.83 -1.70
C VAL A 77 -6.92 -12.30 -0.44
N ALA A 78 -6.95 -13.05 0.66
CA ALA A 78 -7.52 -12.58 1.91
C ALA A 78 -6.83 -11.30 2.40
N ALA A 79 -5.49 -11.23 2.30
CA ALA A 79 -4.71 -10.07 2.70
C ALA A 79 -4.93 -8.84 1.80
N PHE A 80 -5.19 -9.02 0.49
CA PHE A 80 -5.46 -7.91 -0.45
C PHE A 80 -6.77 -7.16 -0.18
N ARG A 81 -7.65 -7.75 0.61
CA ARG A 81 -8.95 -7.20 1.04
C ARG A 81 -9.17 -7.41 2.53
N SER A 82 -8.08 -7.33 3.31
CA SER A 82 -8.08 -7.66 4.75
C SER A 82 -9.10 -6.84 5.55
N GLU A 83 -9.36 -5.61 5.12
CA GLU A 83 -10.33 -4.72 5.75
C GLU A 83 -11.76 -5.30 5.71
N ARG A 84 -12.09 -6.18 4.76
CA ARG A 84 -13.40 -6.84 4.65
C ARG A 84 -13.65 -7.89 5.75
N TYR A 85 -12.58 -8.52 6.23
CA TYR A 85 -12.64 -9.55 7.26
C TYR A 85 -12.47 -8.99 8.67
N LEU A 86 -12.03 -7.74 8.78
CA LEU A 86 -11.85 -7.05 10.06
C LEU A 86 -13.14 -7.08 10.90
N ARG A 87 -13.02 -7.49 12.16
CA ARG A 87 -14.04 -7.32 13.19
C ARG A 87 -13.45 -6.65 14.43
N VAL A 88 -14.29 -5.89 15.13
CA VAL A 88 -13.99 -5.29 16.43
C VAL A 88 -15.10 -5.74 17.37
N ASP A 89 -14.75 -6.51 18.39
CA ASP A 89 -15.72 -7.11 19.32
C ASP A 89 -16.85 -7.87 18.58
N GLY A 90 -16.46 -8.59 17.53
CA GLY A 90 -17.38 -9.35 16.66
C GLY A 90 -18.15 -8.51 15.63
N GLN A 91 -18.09 -7.18 15.69
CA GLN A 91 -18.83 -6.28 14.80
C GLN A 91 -18.02 -5.85 13.59
N VAL A 92 -18.71 -5.55 12.48
CA VAL A 92 -18.09 -4.98 11.27
C VAL A 92 -17.87 -3.48 11.47
N PRO A 93 -16.64 -2.97 11.36
CA PRO A 93 -16.41 -1.53 11.43
C PRO A 93 -17.10 -0.78 10.28
N PRO A 94 -17.54 0.48 10.49
CA PRO A 94 -18.19 1.28 9.46
C PRO A 94 -17.42 1.34 8.14
N ASP A 95 -18.15 1.34 7.02
CA ASP A 95 -17.57 1.49 5.70
C ASP A 95 -17.01 2.92 5.51
N PRO A 96 -15.71 3.10 5.19
CA PRO A 96 -15.12 4.41 5.05
C PRO A 96 -15.52 5.15 3.77
N ARG A 97 -16.28 4.53 2.85
CA ARG A 97 -16.53 5.08 1.52
C ARG A 97 -17.63 6.16 1.47
N GLY A 98 -18.52 6.22 2.45
CA GLY A 98 -19.63 7.17 2.48
C GLY A 98 -20.70 6.89 1.41
N GLU A 99 -21.84 7.60 1.49
CA GLU A 99 -23.03 7.28 0.71
C GLU A 99 -22.92 7.54 -0.79
N ILE A 100 -22.30 8.66 -1.18
CA ILE A 100 -22.22 9.05 -2.59
C ILE A 100 -21.11 8.30 -3.33
N PHE A 101 -20.26 7.53 -2.65
CA PHE A 101 -19.23 6.76 -3.34
C PHE A 101 -19.85 5.64 -4.17
N GLY A 102 -19.45 5.55 -5.44
CA GLY A 102 -19.84 4.43 -6.29
C GLY A 102 -20.03 4.83 -7.75
N PHE A 103 -20.58 3.90 -8.52
CA PHE A 103 -20.87 4.07 -9.93
C PHE A 103 -22.30 4.58 -10.15
N TYR A 104 -22.43 5.52 -11.09
CA TYR A 104 -23.67 6.18 -11.48
C TYR A 104 -23.77 6.20 -13.00
N ARG A 105 -25.00 6.01 -13.51
CA ARG A 105 -25.29 6.10 -14.94
C ARG A 105 -25.59 7.54 -15.29
N ALA A 106 -24.87 8.09 -16.26
CA ALA A 106 -25.03 9.43 -16.79
C ALA A 106 -26.11 9.47 -17.88
N GLY A 107 -26.52 10.68 -18.30
CA GLY A 107 -27.61 10.89 -19.25
C GLY A 107 -27.33 10.37 -20.66
N ASP A 108 -26.04 10.28 -21.03
CA ASP A 108 -25.53 9.66 -22.25
C ASP A 108 -25.48 8.12 -22.19
N GLY A 109 -25.93 7.52 -21.08
CA GLY A 109 -25.90 6.09 -20.84
C GLY A 109 -24.54 5.52 -20.45
N ARG A 110 -23.50 6.36 -20.35
CA ARG A 110 -22.17 6.00 -19.83
C ARG A 110 -22.20 5.95 -18.30
N TRP A 111 -21.12 5.47 -17.70
CA TRP A 111 -20.99 5.38 -16.25
C TRP A 111 -19.86 6.26 -15.74
N ILE A 112 -20.03 6.86 -14.58
CA ILE A 112 -19.01 7.60 -13.85
C ILE A 112 -18.92 7.09 -12.42
N GLN A 113 -17.70 6.99 -11.88
CA GLN A 113 -17.46 6.73 -10.48
C GLN A 113 -17.23 8.04 -9.72
N LEU A 114 -17.97 8.27 -8.65
CA LEU A 114 -17.75 9.39 -7.72
C LEU A 114 -16.99 8.89 -6.48
N HIS A 115 -15.98 9.65 -6.02
CA HIS A 115 -15.19 9.31 -4.83
C HIS A 115 -15.46 10.26 -3.65
N GLY A 116 -16.62 10.08 -2.99
CA GLY A 116 -17.04 10.87 -1.82
C GLY A 116 -16.58 10.36 -0.44
N ALA A 117 -15.53 9.54 -0.37
CA ALA A 117 -15.09 8.93 0.90
C ALA A 117 -14.55 9.93 1.93
N MET A 118 -14.11 11.10 1.47
CA MET A 118 -13.59 12.15 2.33
C MET A 118 -14.58 13.31 2.40
N PRO A 119 -14.85 13.91 3.59
CA PRO A 119 -15.87 14.95 3.73
C PRO A 119 -15.73 16.09 2.71
N HIS A 120 -14.54 16.65 2.54
CA HIS A 120 -14.33 17.73 1.57
C HIS A 120 -14.50 17.30 0.10
N HIS A 121 -14.22 16.04 -0.25
CA HIS A 121 -14.51 15.54 -1.60
C HIS A 121 -16.02 15.37 -1.79
N ARG A 122 -16.72 14.81 -0.79
CA ARG A 122 -18.17 14.65 -0.79
C ARG A 122 -18.86 16.00 -0.94
N ASP A 123 -18.52 16.95 -0.08
CA ASP A 123 -19.14 18.28 -0.03
C ASP A 123 -18.87 19.05 -1.33
N GLY A 124 -17.66 18.95 -1.88
CA GLY A 124 -17.31 19.55 -3.17
C GLY A 124 -18.07 18.91 -4.34
N ILE A 125 -18.17 17.58 -4.39
CA ILE A 125 -18.93 16.87 -5.42
C ILE A 125 -20.41 17.23 -5.35
N THR A 126 -21.02 17.22 -4.17
CA THR A 126 -22.45 17.53 -4.00
C THR A 126 -22.74 19.00 -4.29
N SER A 127 -21.81 19.90 -3.97
CA SER A 127 -21.92 21.32 -4.33
C SER A 127 -21.84 21.51 -5.84
N LEU A 128 -20.92 20.84 -6.55
CA LEU A 128 -20.80 20.91 -8.00
C LEU A 128 -22.02 20.32 -8.71
N LEU A 129 -22.55 19.21 -8.19
CA LEU A 129 -23.76 18.56 -8.70
C LEU A 129 -25.06 19.31 -8.32
N GLY A 130 -25.00 20.26 -7.39
CA GLY A 130 -26.18 20.96 -6.86
C GLY A 130 -27.17 20.02 -6.19
N CYS A 131 -26.69 19.02 -5.45
CA CYS A 131 -27.52 17.96 -4.88
C CYS A 131 -27.24 17.72 -3.39
N GLU A 132 -28.16 17.02 -2.72
CA GLU A 132 -27.92 16.51 -1.37
C GLU A 132 -26.85 15.41 -1.37
N SER A 133 -26.23 15.18 -0.21
CA SER A 133 -25.23 14.12 -0.03
C SER A 133 -25.85 12.72 0.15
N THR A 134 -26.80 12.36 -0.71
CA THR A 134 -27.42 11.04 -0.74
C THR A 134 -27.15 10.37 -2.07
N ARG A 135 -27.12 9.03 -2.08
CA ARG A 135 -26.94 8.26 -3.32
C ARG A 135 -28.02 8.58 -4.36
N ALA A 136 -29.26 8.76 -3.94
CA ALA A 136 -30.39 9.05 -4.83
C ALA A 136 -30.27 10.44 -5.48
N ALA A 137 -29.96 11.47 -4.69
CA ALA A 137 -29.78 12.83 -5.21
C ALA A 137 -28.57 12.92 -6.15
N ALA A 138 -27.46 12.28 -5.79
CA ALA A 138 -26.28 12.20 -6.66
C ALA A 138 -26.60 11.48 -7.98
N ALA A 139 -27.33 10.36 -7.95
CA ALA A 139 -27.76 9.66 -9.16
C ALA A 139 -28.62 10.54 -10.08
N ALA A 140 -29.63 11.22 -9.52
CA ALA A 140 -30.50 12.12 -10.28
C ALA A 140 -29.76 13.33 -10.86
N ALA A 141 -28.69 13.80 -10.21
CA ALA A 141 -27.85 14.87 -10.74
C ALA A 141 -26.92 14.38 -11.86
N VAL A 142 -26.29 13.22 -11.68
CA VAL A 142 -25.41 12.60 -12.68
C VAL A 142 -26.19 12.26 -13.97
N GLU A 143 -27.43 11.78 -13.85
CA GLU A 143 -28.28 11.45 -15.00
C GLU A 143 -28.60 12.67 -15.89
N LYS A 144 -28.42 13.90 -15.41
CA LYS A 144 -28.60 15.14 -16.18
C LYS A 144 -27.35 15.56 -16.96
N SER A 145 -26.23 14.87 -16.81
CA SER A 145 -24.93 15.23 -17.38
C SER A 145 -24.42 14.18 -18.36
N GLU A 146 -23.54 14.58 -19.27
CA GLU A 146 -22.69 13.66 -20.03
C GLU A 146 -21.51 13.22 -19.16
N ALA A 147 -21.14 11.93 -19.17
CA ALA A 147 -20.14 11.40 -18.23
C ALA A 147 -18.75 12.02 -18.42
N GLY A 148 -18.33 12.24 -19.68
CA GLY A 148 -17.04 12.85 -20.00
C GLY A 148 -16.96 14.32 -19.56
N GLN A 149 -18.00 15.11 -19.88
CA GLN A 149 -18.07 16.51 -19.45
C GLN A 149 -18.09 16.65 -17.93
N LEU A 150 -18.80 15.75 -17.24
CA LEU A 150 -18.85 15.75 -15.78
C LEU A 150 -17.49 15.35 -15.16
N GLU A 151 -16.79 14.37 -15.72
CA GLU A 151 -15.44 14.01 -15.31
C GLU A 151 -14.49 15.21 -15.44
N ASP A 152 -14.53 15.91 -16.57
CA ASP A 152 -13.69 17.10 -16.82
C ASP A 152 -14.03 18.24 -15.84
N ALA A 153 -15.30 18.49 -15.57
CA ALA A 153 -15.74 19.52 -14.62
C ALA A 153 -15.28 19.20 -13.19
N LEU A 154 -15.42 17.95 -12.76
CA LEU A 154 -14.94 17.49 -11.45
C LEU A 154 -13.41 17.57 -11.35
N ALA A 155 -12.69 17.15 -12.40
CA ALA A 155 -11.24 17.24 -12.46
C ALA A 155 -10.75 18.69 -12.40
N ALA A 156 -11.40 19.62 -13.13
CA ALA A 156 -11.10 21.05 -13.09
C ALA A 156 -11.31 21.66 -11.70
N ALA A 157 -12.28 21.13 -10.92
CA ALA A 157 -12.52 21.50 -9.54
C ALA A 157 -11.60 20.77 -8.52
N GLY A 158 -10.69 19.89 -8.98
CA GLY A 158 -9.82 19.09 -8.13
C GLY A 158 -10.54 18.00 -7.33
N LEU A 159 -11.72 17.59 -7.80
CA LEU A 159 -12.59 16.60 -7.16
C LEU A 159 -12.39 15.20 -7.79
N PRO A 160 -12.29 14.14 -6.97
CA PRO A 160 -11.99 12.81 -7.49
C PRO A 160 -13.24 12.13 -8.08
N ALA A 161 -13.19 11.89 -9.39
CA ALA A 161 -14.14 11.09 -10.13
C ALA A 161 -13.46 10.47 -11.37
N GLY A 162 -14.12 9.52 -12.02
CA GLY A 162 -13.63 8.94 -13.26
C GLY A 162 -14.74 8.32 -14.10
N MET A 163 -14.81 8.68 -15.38
CA MET A 163 -15.70 8.03 -16.34
C MET A 163 -15.22 6.60 -16.60
N VAL A 164 -16.14 5.66 -16.54
CA VAL A 164 -15.90 4.25 -16.87
C VAL A 164 -15.68 4.14 -18.38
N ARG A 165 -14.50 3.62 -18.73
CA ARG A 165 -14.07 3.36 -20.09
C ARG A 165 -13.91 1.86 -20.30
N SER A 166 -14.16 1.41 -21.52
CA SER A 166 -13.75 0.09 -21.98
C SER A 166 -12.22 0.00 -22.03
N ARG A 167 -11.69 -1.22 -22.13
CA ARG A 167 -10.24 -1.44 -22.26
C ARG A 167 -9.66 -0.74 -23.50
N ALA A 168 -10.36 -0.79 -24.63
CA ALA A 168 -9.92 -0.15 -25.87
C ALA A 168 -9.89 1.38 -25.73
N GLU A 169 -10.99 1.97 -25.24
CA GLU A 169 -11.08 3.42 -24.99
C GLU A 169 -9.96 3.90 -24.04
N TRP A 170 -9.66 3.15 -22.97
CA TRP A 170 -8.58 3.52 -22.05
C TRP A 170 -7.21 3.49 -22.73
N TRP A 171 -6.94 2.51 -23.60
CA TRP A 171 -5.66 2.42 -24.28
C TRP A 171 -5.44 3.49 -25.33
N GLU A 172 -6.50 3.97 -25.97
CA GLU A 172 -6.43 5.09 -26.92
C GLU A 172 -6.36 6.45 -26.21
N HIS A 173 -6.82 6.53 -24.96
CA HIS A 173 -6.81 7.75 -24.16
C HIS A 173 -5.38 8.28 -23.94
N ALA A 174 -5.21 9.62 -23.97
CA ALA A 174 -3.91 10.26 -23.82
C ALA A 174 -3.19 9.86 -22.52
N GLN A 175 -3.90 9.80 -21.39
CA GLN A 175 -3.38 9.33 -20.12
C GLN A 175 -2.97 7.85 -20.18
N GLY A 176 -3.70 7.00 -20.91
CA GLY A 176 -3.35 5.58 -21.09
C GLY A 176 -2.08 5.39 -21.91
N GLN A 177 -1.92 6.18 -22.97
CA GLN A 177 -0.70 6.22 -23.81
C GLN A 177 0.50 6.74 -23.01
N ALA A 178 0.35 7.85 -22.28
CA ALA A 178 1.39 8.39 -21.41
C ALA A 178 1.79 7.37 -20.34
N LEU A 179 0.81 6.65 -19.79
CA LEU A 179 1.07 5.59 -18.82
C LEU A 179 1.91 4.47 -19.42
N ALA A 180 1.59 4.01 -20.63
CA ALA A 180 2.24 2.86 -21.27
C ALA A 180 3.77 3.01 -21.41
N ALA A 181 4.28 4.25 -21.42
CA ALA A 181 5.72 4.55 -21.47
C ALA A 181 6.41 4.50 -20.09
N LEU A 182 5.67 4.42 -19.00
CA LEU A 182 6.21 4.40 -17.63
C LEU A 182 6.43 2.96 -17.14
N PRO A 183 7.52 2.69 -16.41
CA PRO A 183 7.72 1.40 -15.76
C PRO A 183 6.77 1.20 -14.58
N LEU A 184 6.59 -0.08 -14.20
CA LEU A 184 5.80 -0.46 -13.03
C LEU A 184 6.44 0.00 -11.71
N LEU A 185 7.77 -0.13 -11.64
CA LEU A 185 8.61 0.14 -10.48
C LEU A 185 9.99 0.61 -10.95
N GLU A 186 10.54 1.63 -10.29
CA GLU A 186 11.94 2.05 -10.44
C GLU A 186 12.60 2.19 -9.07
N ILE A 187 13.89 1.82 -8.99
CA ILE A 187 14.74 2.07 -7.83
C ILE A 187 15.90 2.94 -8.31
N VAL A 188 15.83 4.23 -7.98
CA VAL A 188 16.75 5.28 -8.45
C VAL A 188 17.74 5.60 -7.33
N ARG A 189 19.04 5.66 -7.64
CA ARG A 189 20.04 6.14 -6.69
C ARG A 189 19.97 7.67 -6.61
N ILE A 190 19.87 8.21 -5.40
CA ILE A 190 19.70 9.65 -5.11
C ILE A 190 20.80 10.20 -4.18
N GLY A 191 21.83 9.39 -3.87
CA GLY A 191 22.98 9.82 -3.06
C GLY A 191 24.08 8.76 -2.99
N ASP A 192 25.25 9.17 -2.50
CA ASP A 192 26.50 8.39 -2.54
C ASP A 192 27.00 7.94 -1.15
N ALA A 193 26.08 7.61 -0.25
CA ALA A 193 26.42 7.10 1.08
C ALA A 193 27.29 5.84 1.02
N ARG A 194 28.08 5.58 2.06
CA ARG A 194 28.84 4.33 2.18
C ARG A 194 27.88 3.15 2.43
N PRO A 195 28.30 1.91 2.12
CA PRO A 195 27.55 0.72 2.51
C PRO A 195 27.22 0.68 4.00
N GLU A 196 25.99 0.30 4.31
CA GLU A 196 25.45 0.20 5.67
C GLU A 196 24.54 -1.03 5.81
N PRO A 197 24.71 -1.86 6.86
CA PRO A 197 23.84 -3.01 7.10
C PRO A 197 22.34 -2.67 7.12
N ALA A 198 21.50 -3.61 6.69
CA ALA A 198 20.05 -3.49 6.76
C ALA A 198 19.51 -3.98 8.13
N GLY A 199 19.90 -3.28 9.20
CA GLY A 199 19.59 -3.65 10.59
C GLY A 199 20.54 -4.70 11.19
N ASP A 200 20.34 -5.02 12.47
CA ASP A 200 21.20 -5.91 13.29
C ASP A 200 20.43 -6.91 14.17
N GLY A 201 19.10 -6.89 14.19
CA GLY A 201 18.27 -7.75 15.04
C GLY A 201 18.04 -9.19 14.52
N LEU A 202 17.34 -10.01 15.32
CA LEU A 202 17.11 -11.44 15.08
C LEU A 202 16.02 -11.78 14.02
N ARG A 203 15.65 -10.81 13.19
CA ARG A 203 14.62 -10.95 12.14
C ARG A 203 15.10 -10.25 10.87
N PRO A 204 14.51 -10.52 9.69
CA PRO A 204 14.95 -9.94 8.43
C PRO A 204 15.12 -8.42 8.46
N LEU A 205 14.20 -7.72 9.16
CA LEU A 205 14.25 -6.27 9.36
C LEU A 205 14.43 -5.88 10.83
N GLY A 206 14.88 -6.80 11.69
CA GLY A 206 15.22 -6.45 13.06
C GLY A 206 16.29 -5.37 13.08
N GLY A 207 16.04 -4.28 13.82
CA GLY A 207 16.91 -3.09 13.88
C GLY A 207 16.64 -2.03 12.80
N VAL A 208 15.81 -2.31 11.80
CA VAL A 208 15.45 -1.34 10.75
C VAL A 208 14.38 -0.38 11.24
N ARG A 209 14.61 0.93 11.11
CA ARG A 209 13.65 1.98 11.50
C ARG A 209 12.94 2.57 10.28
N VAL A 210 11.61 2.54 10.28
CA VAL A 210 10.76 3.02 9.18
C VAL A 210 9.91 4.19 9.68
N LEU A 211 10.12 5.36 9.09
CA LEU A 211 9.31 6.54 9.34
C LEU A 211 8.21 6.63 8.28
N ASP A 212 6.96 6.41 8.70
CA ASP A 212 5.79 6.27 7.83
C ASP A 212 4.92 7.53 7.90
N LEU A 213 4.91 8.34 6.83
CA LEU A 213 4.09 9.54 6.67
C LEU A 213 2.93 9.30 5.68
N THR A 214 2.47 8.06 5.58
CA THR A 214 1.44 7.67 4.63
C THR A 214 0.05 7.56 5.28
N ARG A 215 -1.00 7.58 4.46
CA ARG A 215 -2.40 7.45 4.92
C ARG A 215 -3.21 6.55 3.99
N VAL A 216 -4.39 6.16 4.45
CA VAL A 216 -5.40 5.39 3.70
C VAL A 216 -5.02 3.91 3.51
N ILE A 217 -4.41 3.49 2.40
CA ILE A 217 -4.18 2.04 2.12
C ILE A 217 -2.76 1.74 1.66
N ALA A 218 -2.36 2.17 0.46
CA ALA A 218 -1.14 1.67 -0.19
C ALA A 218 0.13 1.88 0.65
N GLY A 219 0.30 3.09 1.18
CA GLY A 219 1.42 3.40 2.06
C GLY A 219 1.32 2.70 3.42
N PRO A 220 0.18 2.76 4.14
CA PRO A 220 0.06 2.08 5.43
C PRO A 220 0.27 0.56 5.36
N VAL A 221 -0.13 -0.07 4.24
CA VAL A 221 0.19 -1.49 3.94
C VAL A 221 1.69 -1.69 3.81
N CYS A 222 2.44 -0.79 3.17
CA CYS A 222 3.90 -0.88 3.11
C CYS A 222 4.52 -0.91 4.53
N GLY A 223 4.11 0.01 5.41
CA GLY A 223 4.56 0.02 6.80
C GLY A 223 4.20 -1.28 7.54
N ARG A 224 2.95 -1.74 7.41
CA ARG A 224 2.49 -3.00 8.01
C ARG A 224 3.27 -4.21 7.53
N THR A 225 3.62 -4.27 6.25
CA THR A 225 4.44 -5.34 5.66
C THR A 225 5.85 -5.34 6.24
N LEU A 226 6.52 -4.19 6.31
CA LEU A 226 7.86 -4.08 6.89
C LEU A 226 7.85 -4.45 8.38
N ALA A 227 6.84 -4.01 9.14
CA ALA A 227 6.66 -4.40 10.54
C ALA A 227 6.54 -5.92 10.71
N SER A 228 5.86 -6.62 9.78
CA SER A 228 5.68 -8.08 9.84
C SER A 228 7.01 -8.86 9.79
N TYR A 229 8.04 -8.25 9.18
CA TYR A 229 9.40 -8.79 9.09
C TYR A 229 10.35 -8.27 10.18
N GLY A 230 9.83 -7.51 11.15
CA GLY A 230 10.55 -7.08 12.35
C GLY A 230 11.03 -5.63 12.36
N ALA A 231 10.67 -4.81 11.38
CA ALA A 231 11.01 -3.39 11.38
C ALA A 231 10.29 -2.65 12.52
N GLU A 232 10.96 -1.64 13.10
CA GLU A 232 10.31 -0.66 13.95
C GLU A 232 9.67 0.41 13.06
N VAL A 233 8.34 0.46 13.03
CA VAL A 233 7.61 1.39 12.16
C VAL A 233 6.92 2.44 13.01
N LEU A 234 7.26 3.71 12.77
CA LEU A 234 6.63 4.87 13.39
C LEU A 234 5.76 5.60 12.36
N LEU A 235 4.44 5.45 12.49
CA LEU A 235 3.47 6.22 11.73
C LEU A 235 3.36 7.63 12.31
N VAL A 236 3.66 8.64 11.51
CA VAL A 236 3.47 10.05 11.84
C VAL A 236 2.33 10.63 11.02
N THR A 237 1.32 11.16 11.71
CA THR A 237 0.24 11.94 11.12
C THR A 237 0.07 13.27 11.87
N ALA A 238 -0.97 14.04 11.58
CA ALA A 238 -1.30 15.24 12.32
C ALA A 238 -2.80 15.25 12.70
N PRO A 239 -3.20 15.83 13.84
CA PRO A 239 -4.59 15.81 14.30
C PRO A 239 -5.60 16.43 13.31
N HIS A 240 -5.14 17.38 12.49
CA HIS A 240 -5.96 18.06 11.48
C HIS A 240 -6.12 17.25 10.19
N LEU A 241 -5.34 16.17 10.01
CA LEU A 241 -5.42 15.33 8.82
C LEU A 241 -6.48 14.25 9.01
N PRO A 242 -7.35 14.03 8.02
CA PRO A 242 -8.38 13.02 8.13
C PRO A 242 -7.77 11.61 8.14
N ASN A 243 -8.38 10.74 8.93
CA ASN A 243 -8.07 9.32 9.03
C ASN A 243 -9.35 8.50 8.78
N MET A 244 -9.17 7.25 8.34
CA MET A 244 -10.28 6.30 8.14
C MET A 244 -10.18 5.21 9.22
N PRO A 245 -11.02 5.22 10.27
CA PRO A 245 -10.85 4.34 11.44
C PRO A 245 -10.70 2.85 11.09
N ARG A 246 -11.53 2.33 10.18
CA ARG A 246 -11.43 0.95 9.69
C ARG A 246 -10.06 0.60 9.12
N LEU A 247 -9.46 1.52 8.35
CA LEU A 247 -8.16 1.32 7.72
C LEU A 247 -7.02 1.53 8.72
N VAL A 248 -7.18 2.40 9.72
CA VAL A 248 -6.23 2.54 10.82
C VAL A 248 -6.16 1.25 11.63
N MET A 249 -7.30 0.63 11.93
CA MET A 249 -7.38 -0.64 12.65
C MET A 249 -6.75 -1.79 11.85
N ASP A 250 -7.06 -1.90 10.54
CA ASP A 250 -6.49 -2.95 9.69
C ASP A 250 -4.98 -2.75 9.44
N THR A 251 -4.57 -1.56 9.00
CA THR A 251 -3.19 -1.30 8.56
C THR A 251 -2.26 -0.83 9.68
N GLY A 252 -2.77 -0.60 10.89
CA GLY A 252 -2.03 -0.12 12.06
C GLY A 252 -1.23 -1.20 12.80
N LEU A 253 -1.53 -2.48 12.57
CA LEU A 253 -0.87 -3.61 13.22
C LEU A 253 0.66 -3.56 13.01
N GLY A 254 1.40 -3.74 14.10
CA GLY A 254 2.86 -3.73 14.12
C GLY A 254 3.50 -2.34 14.18
N LYS A 255 2.71 -1.25 14.21
CA LYS A 255 3.22 0.13 14.11
C LYS A 255 3.02 0.92 15.41
N LEU A 256 3.98 1.77 15.71
CA LEU A 256 3.80 2.91 16.60
C LEU A 256 3.03 4.00 15.85
N SER A 257 2.34 4.88 16.58
CA SER A 257 1.65 6.03 15.99
C SER A 257 1.84 7.27 16.83
N ALA A 258 2.39 8.32 16.22
CA ALA A 258 2.62 9.63 16.81
C ALA A 258 2.01 10.75 15.96
N SER A 259 1.86 11.92 16.57
CA SER A 259 1.32 13.12 15.93
C SER A 259 2.37 14.23 15.86
N LEU A 260 2.62 14.74 14.66
CA LEU A 260 3.47 15.92 14.41
C LEU A 260 2.79 16.82 13.37
N ASP A 261 2.64 18.10 13.69
CA ASP A 261 2.07 19.10 12.80
C ASP A 261 3.17 19.94 12.15
N LEU A 262 3.50 19.64 10.89
CA LEU A 262 4.60 20.30 10.16
C LEU A 262 4.40 21.79 9.87
N ARG A 263 3.26 22.36 10.28
CA ARG A 263 3.03 23.81 10.32
C ARG A 263 3.72 24.47 11.51
N LYS A 264 4.10 23.69 12.52
CA LYS A 264 4.84 24.12 13.71
C LYS A 264 6.32 23.81 13.53
N ALA A 265 7.18 24.79 13.84
CA ALA A 265 8.62 24.66 13.66
C ALA A 265 9.22 23.52 14.52
N ASP A 266 8.79 23.40 15.78
CA ASP A 266 9.29 22.39 16.72
C ASP A 266 8.93 20.96 16.29
N ASP A 267 7.70 20.75 15.80
CA ASP A 267 7.25 19.45 15.27
C ASP A 267 8.00 19.10 13.99
N ALA A 268 8.26 20.09 13.13
CA ALA A 268 9.06 19.91 11.92
C ALA A 268 10.51 19.54 12.25
N GLU A 269 11.12 20.15 13.28
CA GLU A 269 12.46 19.78 13.73
C GLU A 269 12.47 18.40 14.38
N THR A 270 11.47 18.06 15.20
CA THR A 270 11.30 16.71 15.75
C THR A 270 11.25 15.67 14.64
N LEU A 271 10.51 15.93 13.56
CA LEU A 271 10.50 15.05 12.39
C LEU A 271 11.89 14.91 11.75
N ARG A 272 12.65 16.00 11.59
CA ARG A 272 14.02 15.93 11.07
C ARG A 272 14.94 15.09 11.95
N GLN A 273 14.80 15.19 13.27
CA GLN A 273 15.54 14.33 14.20
C GLN A 273 15.18 12.85 14.02
N LEU A 274 13.88 12.53 13.86
CA LEU A 274 13.44 11.17 13.56
C LEU A 274 14.03 10.65 12.24
N ILE A 275 14.05 11.48 11.19
CA ILE A 275 14.61 11.12 9.87
C ILE A 275 16.10 10.77 9.98
N ARG A 276 16.89 11.49 10.79
CA ARG A 276 18.31 11.19 10.99
C ARG A 276 18.55 9.77 11.52
N GLY A 277 17.59 9.24 12.30
CA GLY A 277 17.63 7.88 12.84
C GLY A 277 16.90 6.82 12.01
N ALA A 278 16.33 7.17 10.87
CA ALA A 278 15.54 6.25 10.04
C ALA A 278 16.39 5.57 8.94
N ASP A 279 15.99 4.35 8.57
CA ASP A 279 16.49 3.63 7.40
C ASP A 279 15.59 3.81 6.19
N VAL A 280 14.29 3.89 6.44
CA VAL A 280 13.26 4.01 5.42
C VAL A 280 12.35 5.19 5.73
N PHE A 281 12.12 6.05 4.73
CA PHE A 281 11.13 7.12 4.79
C PHE A 281 10.02 6.85 3.78
N CYS A 282 8.80 6.65 4.27
CA CYS A 282 7.62 6.40 3.44
C CYS A 282 6.71 7.63 3.45
N GLN A 283 6.18 8.02 2.28
CA GLN A 283 5.22 9.12 2.20
C GLN A 283 4.19 8.90 1.09
N SER A 284 3.00 9.48 1.23
CA SER A 284 1.95 9.41 0.21
C SER A 284 1.30 10.76 -0.04
N TYR A 285 2.07 11.84 0.12
CA TYR A 285 1.60 13.20 -0.19
C TYR A 285 1.69 13.46 -1.70
N ARG A 286 0.94 14.47 -2.15
CA ARG A 286 0.99 14.90 -3.55
C ARG A 286 2.42 15.31 -3.92
N PRO A 287 2.86 15.10 -5.17
CA PRO A 287 4.18 15.52 -5.63
C PRO A 287 4.48 16.98 -5.24
N GLY A 288 5.66 17.20 -4.64
CA GLY A 288 6.11 18.52 -4.20
C GLY A 288 5.55 19.01 -2.85
N ALA A 289 4.54 18.36 -2.26
CA ALA A 289 3.95 18.83 -1.00
C ALA A 289 4.95 18.80 0.16
N LEU A 290 5.69 17.70 0.32
CA LEU A 290 6.74 17.59 1.35
C LEU A 290 8.02 18.37 1.00
N ALA A 291 8.30 18.60 -0.29
CA ALA A 291 9.45 19.41 -0.71
C ALA A 291 9.37 20.85 -0.16
N ARG A 292 8.17 21.41 -0.02
CA ARG A 292 7.97 22.73 0.63
C ARG A 292 8.37 22.78 2.10
N HIS A 293 8.51 21.61 2.74
CA HIS A 293 8.98 21.48 4.12
C HIS A 293 10.46 21.05 4.21
N GLY A 294 11.18 21.01 3.08
CA GLY A 294 12.56 20.53 3.00
C GLY A 294 12.69 19.01 3.08
N LEU A 295 11.65 18.29 2.62
CA LEU A 295 11.52 16.83 2.72
C LEU A 295 11.38 16.16 1.34
N SER A 296 11.97 16.74 0.30
CA SER A 296 12.17 16.04 -0.98
C SER A 296 13.08 14.82 -0.80
N PRO A 297 13.04 13.82 -1.71
CA PRO A 297 13.94 12.67 -1.64
C PRO A 297 15.42 13.06 -1.49
N GLU A 298 15.89 14.04 -2.26
CA GLU A 298 17.28 14.49 -2.25
C GLU A 298 17.64 15.25 -0.96
N GLU A 299 16.71 16.01 -0.38
CA GLU A 299 16.91 16.65 0.93
C GLU A 299 16.96 15.63 2.07
N VAL A 300 16.06 14.65 2.05
CA VAL A 300 16.03 13.56 3.02
C VAL A 300 17.28 12.69 2.91
N ALA A 301 17.75 12.41 1.70
CA ALA A 301 19.03 11.71 1.47
C ALA A 301 20.25 12.50 1.93
N ARG A 302 20.23 13.84 1.86
CA ARG A 302 21.27 14.69 2.45
C ARG A 302 21.21 14.71 3.98
N LEU A 303 20.00 14.71 4.55
CA LEU A 303 19.78 14.69 5.99
C LEU A 303 20.18 13.35 6.62
N ARG A 304 19.90 12.24 5.94
CA ARG A 304 20.30 10.88 6.30
C ARG A 304 20.87 10.15 5.08
N PRO A 305 22.19 10.24 4.84
CA PRO A 305 22.86 9.46 3.80
C PRO A 305 22.62 7.96 4.03
N GLY A 306 22.26 7.21 3.01
CA GLY A 306 21.91 5.78 3.13
C GLY A 306 20.42 5.53 3.33
N ILE A 307 19.58 6.56 3.35
CA ILE A 307 18.14 6.35 3.48
C ILE A 307 17.53 5.77 2.20
N VAL A 308 16.50 4.95 2.40
CA VAL A 308 15.64 4.42 1.35
C VAL A 308 14.29 5.15 1.41
N TYR A 309 13.80 5.62 0.26
CA TYR A 309 12.58 6.41 0.17
C TYR A 309 11.48 5.64 -0.57
N LEU A 310 10.40 5.32 0.15
CA LEU A 310 9.14 4.75 -0.35
C LEU A 310 9.15 3.27 -0.83
N ALA A 311 7.94 2.69 -0.79
CA ALA A 311 7.42 1.35 -1.13
C ALA A 311 8.14 0.11 -0.57
N ALA A 312 7.42 -0.74 0.15
CA ALA A 312 7.99 -1.87 0.91
C ALA A 312 8.87 -2.84 0.09
N PHE A 313 8.38 -3.39 -1.03
CA PHE A 313 9.18 -4.33 -1.85
C PHE A 313 10.43 -3.64 -2.42
N GLY A 314 10.25 -2.48 -3.07
CA GLY A 314 11.40 -1.71 -3.57
C GLY A 314 12.34 -1.28 -2.45
N ALA A 315 11.82 -1.02 -1.25
CA ALA A 315 12.61 -0.64 -0.09
C ALA A 315 13.45 -1.80 0.43
N LEU A 316 12.92 -3.03 0.47
CA LEU A 316 13.68 -4.23 0.81
C LEU A 316 14.86 -4.45 -0.17
N ILE A 317 14.59 -4.33 -1.47
CA ILE A 317 15.62 -4.44 -2.51
C ILE A 317 16.65 -3.31 -2.37
N ALA A 318 16.21 -2.07 -2.16
CA ALA A 318 17.07 -0.92 -2.00
C ALA A 318 17.92 -0.99 -0.72
N LEU A 319 17.38 -1.51 0.39
CA LEU A 319 18.15 -1.80 1.61
C LEU A 319 19.25 -2.83 1.33
N GLY A 320 18.96 -3.85 0.50
CA GLY A 320 19.96 -4.84 0.08
C GLY A 320 21.06 -4.21 -0.77
N ARG A 321 20.70 -3.34 -1.72
CA ARG A 321 21.67 -2.56 -2.52
C ARG A 321 22.51 -1.64 -1.65
N ARG A 322 21.88 -0.89 -0.73
CA ARG A 322 22.58 -0.06 0.26
C ARG A 322 23.60 -0.88 1.06
N ALA A 323 23.23 -2.06 1.54
CA ALA A 323 24.12 -2.88 2.34
C ALA A 323 25.35 -3.38 1.57
N ARG A 324 25.24 -3.61 0.26
CA ARG A 324 26.34 -4.11 -0.58
C ARG A 324 27.17 -3.00 -1.22
N GLU A 325 26.49 -1.98 -1.73
CA GLU A 325 27.04 -0.98 -2.65
C GLU A 325 27.05 0.43 -2.05
N GLY A 326 26.32 0.65 -0.95
CA GLY A 326 26.05 2.00 -0.43
C GLY A 326 24.99 2.73 -1.23
N GLY A 327 24.90 4.04 -1.00
CA GLY A 327 23.98 4.96 -1.66
C GLY A 327 22.67 5.20 -0.90
N SER A 328 22.02 6.30 -1.27
CA SER A 328 20.62 6.58 -0.91
C SER A 328 19.74 6.24 -2.11
N TYR A 329 18.51 5.74 -1.89
CA TYR A 329 17.65 5.28 -2.98
C TYR A 329 16.22 5.83 -2.88
N LEU A 330 15.65 6.21 -4.03
CA LEU A 330 14.24 6.52 -4.21
C LEU A 330 13.54 5.40 -4.96
N VAL A 331 12.47 4.87 -4.39
CA VAL A 331 11.57 3.95 -5.09
C VAL A 331 10.40 4.74 -5.66
N ARG A 332 10.18 4.59 -6.97
CA ARG A 332 9.02 5.16 -7.67
C ARG A 332 8.10 4.02 -8.09
N VAL A 333 6.82 4.13 -7.75
CA VAL A 333 5.78 3.18 -8.15
C VAL A 333 4.67 3.92 -8.88
N SER A 334 4.15 3.30 -9.94
CA SER A 334 2.98 3.83 -10.66
C SER A 334 1.77 2.96 -10.36
N LEU A 335 0.84 3.48 -9.55
CA LEU A 335 -0.41 2.78 -9.22
C LEU A 335 -1.25 2.48 -10.46
N ALA A 336 -1.22 3.38 -11.45
CA ALA A 336 -1.93 3.15 -12.70
C ALA A 336 -1.23 2.07 -13.56
N GLN A 337 0.11 1.94 -13.48
CA GLN A 337 0.82 0.80 -14.09
C GLN A 337 0.50 -0.51 -13.38
N THR A 338 0.20 -0.51 -12.07
CA THR A 338 -0.32 -1.71 -11.40
C THR A 338 -1.61 -2.19 -12.05
N GLY A 339 -2.53 -1.29 -12.42
CA GLY A 339 -3.74 -1.64 -13.18
C GLY A 339 -3.43 -2.25 -14.54
N ARG A 340 -2.48 -1.68 -15.29
CA ARG A 340 -2.01 -2.23 -16.57
C ARG A 340 -1.37 -3.61 -16.40
N TRP A 341 -0.52 -3.78 -15.40
CA TRP A 341 0.16 -5.04 -15.11
C TRP A 341 -0.86 -6.14 -14.80
N VAL A 342 -1.84 -5.87 -13.91
CA VAL A 342 -2.92 -6.82 -13.61
C VAL A 342 -3.75 -7.18 -14.85
N ASP A 343 -4.02 -6.22 -15.75
CA ASP A 343 -4.70 -6.47 -17.02
C ASP A 343 -3.85 -7.30 -18.01
N ALA A 344 -2.52 -7.18 -17.94
CA ALA A 344 -1.56 -7.91 -18.77
C ALA A 344 -1.33 -9.36 -18.30
N LEU A 345 -1.66 -9.71 -17.06
CA LEU A 345 -1.65 -11.11 -16.58
C LEU A 345 -2.67 -12.01 -17.30
N GLY A 346 -3.59 -11.40 -18.07
CA GLY A 346 -4.66 -12.07 -18.79
C GLY A 346 -5.96 -12.14 -17.98
N ARG A 347 -6.92 -12.89 -18.50
CA ARG A 347 -8.27 -13.01 -17.95
C ARG A 347 -8.58 -14.44 -17.54
N VAL A 348 -9.54 -14.58 -16.65
CA VAL A 348 -10.15 -15.85 -16.22
C VAL A 348 -11.67 -15.72 -16.28
N GLU A 349 -12.40 -16.83 -16.36
CA GLU A 349 -13.87 -16.83 -16.29
C GLU A 349 -14.36 -16.77 -14.84
N GLY A 350 -14.02 -15.68 -14.14
CA GLY A 350 -14.21 -15.61 -12.68
C GLY A 350 -15.49 -14.93 -12.22
N ARG A 351 -16.29 -14.28 -13.08
CA ARG A 351 -17.54 -13.60 -12.66
C ARG A 351 -18.53 -14.48 -11.90
N ARG A 352 -18.53 -15.79 -12.14
CA ARG A 352 -19.42 -16.75 -11.46
C ARG A 352 -18.82 -17.35 -10.19
N THR A 353 -17.55 -17.06 -9.90
CA THR A 353 -16.86 -17.55 -8.71
C THR A 353 -17.51 -16.95 -7.45
N PRO A 354 -17.86 -17.76 -6.44
CA PRO A 354 -18.35 -17.25 -5.17
C PRO A 354 -17.35 -16.27 -4.53
N ASP A 355 -17.86 -15.24 -3.85
CA ASP A 355 -16.98 -14.34 -3.11
C ASP A 355 -16.31 -15.05 -1.94
N LEU A 356 -15.07 -14.66 -1.63
CA LEU A 356 -14.30 -15.25 -0.53
C LEU A 356 -14.85 -14.72 0.81
N THR A 357 -15.69 -15.53 1.44
CA THR A 357 -16.43 -15.16 2.66
C THR A 357 -15.56 -15.15 3.92
N LEU A 358 -16.08 -14.59 5.02
CA LEU A 358 -15.41 -14.62 6.33
C LEU A 358 -15.16 -16.07 6.80
N LEU A 359 -16.15 -16.96 6.63
CA LEU A 359 -16.02 -18.37 7.01
C LEU A 359 -14.94 -19.09 6.19
N ALA A 360 -14.78 -18.73 4.92
CA ALA A 360 -13.79 -19.35 4.04
C ALA A 360 -12.34 -18.94 4.35
N VAL A 361 -12.13 -17.95 5.21
CA VAL A 361 -10.81 -17.47 5.62
C VAL A 361 -10.60 -17.56 7.12
N ASP A 362 -11.49 -18.25 7.86
CA ASP A 362 -11.50 -18.29 9.32
C ASP A 362 -10.15 -18.77 9.91
N ASP A 363 -9.55 -19.76 9.26
CA ASP A 363 -8.23 -20.34 9.55
C ASP A 363 -7.04 -19.41 9.23
N LEU A 364 -7.31 -18.30 8.52
CA LEU A 364 -6.33 -17.27 8.17
C LEU A 364 -6.43 -16.04 9.08
N LEU A 365 -7.36 -16.06 10.04
CA LEU A 365 -7.58 -14.95 10.96
C LEU A 365 -6.81 -15.13 12.26
N ALA A 366 -6.34 -14.01 12.79
CA ALA A 366 -5.76 -13.87 14.13
C ALA A 366 -6.62 -12.91 14.95
N GLU A 367 -6.42 -12.97 16.26
CA GLU A 367 -7.05 -12.06 17.21
C GLU A 367 -5.97 -11.32 18.00
N THR A 368 -6.22 -10.04 18.27
CA THR A 368 -5.32 -9.18 19.03
C THR A 368 -6.14 -8.20 19.85
N ASP A 369 -5.81 -8.07 21.13
CA ASP A 369 -6.40 -7.03 21.97
C ASP A 369 -5.82 -5.67 21.62
N THR A 370 -6.70 -4.69 21.38
CA THR A 370 -6.32 -3.34 20.99
C THR A 370 -7.09 -2.31 21.80
N PRO A 371 -6.65 -1.04 21.86
CA PRO A 371 -7.45 0.04 22.43
C PRO A 371 -8.79 0.29 21.70
N PHE A 372 -9.02 -0.31 20.52
CA PHE A 372 -10.30 -0.26 19.82
C PHE A 372 -11.27 -1.37 20.24
N GLY A 373 -10.82 -2.38 20.99
CA GLY A 373 -11.54 -3.63 21.26
C GLY A 373 -10.74 -4.85 20.81
N ARG A 374 -11.32 -6.05 20.96
CA ARG A 374 -10.74 -7.31 20.48
C ARG A 374 -10.87 -7.36 18.96
N LEU A 375 -9.73 -7.26 18.30
CA LEU A 375 -9.65 -7.13 16.85
C LEU A 375 -9.43 -8.50 16.22
N ARG A 376 -10.31 -8.90 15.30
CA ARG A 376 -10.16 -10.09 14.46
C ARG A 376 -9.70 -9.66 13.07
N HIS A 377 -8.57 -10.15 12.60
CA HIS A 377 -7.93 -9.68 11.36
C HIS A 377 -7.21 -10.79 10.61
N VAL A 378 -6.90 -10.55 9.33
CA VAL A 378 -6.09 -11.47 8.52
C VAL A 378 -4.65 -11.48 9.04
N ALA A 379 -4.09 -12.67 9.27
CA ALA A 379 -2.69 -12.85 9.65
C ALA A 379 -1.74 -12.57 8.47
N PRO A 380 -0.42 -12.35 8.69
CA PRO A 380 0.53 -12.22 7.60
C PRO A 380 0.46 -13.42 6.63
N PRO A 381 0.30 -13.18 5.31
CA PRO A 381 0.02 -14.26 4.34
C PRO A 381 1.27 -15.06 3.92
N ALA A 382 2.47 -14.49 4.09
CA ALA A 382 3.72 -15.17 3.78
C ALA A 382 4.21 -16.02 4.97
N ARG A 383 4.76 -17.19 4.67
CA ARG A 383 5.45 -18.07 5.63
C ARG A 383 6.94 -18.07 5.30
N LEU A 384 7.74 -17.90 6.35
CA LEU A 384 9.20 -17.88 6.31
C LEU A 384 9.68 -18.96 7.28
N SER A 385 10.51 -19.91 6.83
CA SER A 385 10.82 -21.13 7.59
C SER A 385 11.61 -20.88 8.89
N GLU A 386 12.41 -19.81 8.93
CA GLU A 386 13.27 -19.47 10.07
C GLU A 386 12.74 -18.27 10.84
N THR A 387 12.16 -17.29 10.14
CA THR A 387 11.68 -16.05 10.75
C THR A 387 10.20 -15.80 10.43
N PRO A 388 9.25 -16.57 11.01
CA PRO A 388 7.83 -16.46 10.71
C PRO A 388 7.30 -15.04 10.87
N ALA A 389 6.60 -14.51 9.86
CA ALA A 389 6.06 -13.15 9.87
C ALA A 389 4.97 -12.96 10.93
N PHE A 390 5.06 -11.88 11.72
CA PHE A 390 4.06 -11.52 12.73
C PHE A 390 4.14 -10.02 13.05
N TRP A 391 3.05 -9.45 13.57
CA TRP A 391 3.04 -8.07 14.07
C TRP A 391 3.25 -8.06 15.58
N SER A 392 4.30 -7.38 16.03
CA SER A 392 4.67 -7.33 17.46
C SER A 392 3.89 -6.32 18.29
N ARG A 393 3.05 -5.50 17.66
CA ARG A 393 2.29 -4.43 18.30
C ARG A 393 0.84 -4.43 17.83
N PRO A 394 -0.13 -4.12 18.70
CA PRO A 394 -1.51 -3.93 18.29
C PRO A 394 -1.66 -2.67 17.44
N ALA A 395 -2.75 -2.58 16.68
CA ALA A 395 -3.16 -1.30 16.11
C ALA A 395 -3.62 -0.36 17.24
N VAL A 396 -3.30 0.93 17.12
CA VAL A 396 -3.65 1.94 18.13
C VAL A 396 -4.29 3.18 17.49
N PRO A 397 -5.02 4.00 18.25
CA PRO A 397 -5.46 5.31 17.79
C PRO A 397 -4.31 6.18 17.28
N PRO A 398 -4.55 7.05 16.28
CA PRO A 398 -3.54 7.98 15.81
C PRO A 398 -3.03 8.89 16.95
N GLY A 399 -1.71 8.98 17.10
CA GLY A 399 -1.09 9.84 18.11
C GLY A 399 -0.97 9.24 19.52
N THR A 400 -1.19 7.93 19.69
CA THR A 400 -1.04 7.25 20.99
C THR A 400 0.36 7.34 21.60
N HIS A 401 1.40 7.39 20.78
CA HIS A 401 2.80 7.32 21.22
C HIS A 401 3.51 8.67 21.05
N ALA A 402 4.60 8.85 21.80
CA ALA A 402 5.52 9.95 21.59
C ALA A 402 6.24 9.82 20.24
N PRO A 403 6.58 10.94 19.57
CA PRO A 403 7.34 10.95 18.32
C PRO A 403 8.84 10.68 18.58
N ALA A 404 9.17 9.46 19.00
CA ALA A 404 10.53 9.02 19.32
C ALA A 404 10.74 7.56 18.88
N TRP A 405 11.97 7.21 18.53
CA TRP A 405 12.37 5.81 18.37
C TRP A 405 12.46 5.13 19.74
N ALA A 406 12.10 3.86 19.81
CA ALA A 406 12.35 3.07 21.00
C ALA A 406 13.86 3.03 21.28
N VAL A 407 14.22 3.26 22.55
CA VAL A 407 15.60 3.23 23.06
C VAL A 407 16.06 1.79 23.21
#